data_AF-A0A9E3DDE1-F1
#
_entry.id   AF-A0A9E3DDE1-F1
#
_cell.length_a   1.000
_cell.length_b   1.000
_cell.length_c   1.000
_cell.angle_alpha   90.00
_cell.angle_beta   90.00
_cell.angle_gamma   90.00
#
_symmetry.space_group_name_H-M   'P 1'
#
loop_
_entity.id
_entity.type
_entity.pdbx_description
1 polymer ?
#
loop_
_entity_poly.entity_id
_entity_poly.type
_entity_poly.pdbx_seq_one_letter_code
_entity_poly.pdbx_strand_id
1 'polypeptide(L)'
;MTTDSHPQMAAALEEFQRFNEVLEGQMRRKSTDSFTATDEDQTVEVTINGDSCLIDMHIEAGLLRLGAETVEQRINEALLKAQAEAAANFEVQYEQLVDSLGEIVTSLQSIVGTGEAKPR
;
A
#
# COMPACT_ATOMS: atom_id res chain seq x y z
N MET A 1 46.66 -10.71 -1.29
CA MET A 1 46.04 -10.47 0.02
C MET A 1 44.80 -9.63 -0.22
N THR A 2 43.62 -10.25 -0.25
CA THR A 2 42.33 -9.59 -0.49
C THR A 2 41.28 -10.34 0.32
N THR A 3 41.15 -9.99 1.59
CA THR A 3 40.19 -10.65 2.50
C THR A 3 39.40 -9.67 3.37
N ASP A 4 39.54 -8.36 3.15
CA ASP A 4 38.73 -7.33 3.84
C ASP A 4 37.43 -6.96 3.10
N SER A 5 37.23 -7.45 1.87
CA SER A 5 36.08 -7.08 1.03
C SER A 5 34.82 -7.95 1.25
N HIS A 6 34.89 -9.00 2.08
CA HIS A 6 33.76 -9.93 2.26
C HIS A 6 32.66 -9.44 3.21
N PRO A 7 32.94 -8.80 4.36
CA PRO A 7 31.90 -8.40 5.32
C PRO A 7 31.06 -7.22 4.82
N GLN A 8 31.69 -6.22 4.20
CA GLN A 8 30.97 -5.06 3.65
C GLN A 8 30.08 -5.45 2.47
N MET A 9 30.55 -6.36 1.60
CA MET A 9 29.74 -6.91 0.51
C MET A 9 28.58 -7.76 1.04
N ALA A 10 28.79 -8.54 2.11
CA ALA A 10 27.72 -9.31 2.75
C ALA A 10 26.66 -8.40 3.37
N ALA A 11 27.07 -7.36 4.11
CA ALA A 11 26.16 -6.38 4.70
C ALA A 11 25.37 -5.59 3.65
N ALA A 12 26.01 -5.20 2.54
CA ALA A 12 25.31 -4.54 1.43
C ALA A 12 24.28 -5.48 0.77
N LEU A 13 24.60 -6.77 0.61
CA LEU A 13 23.69 -7.76 0.06
C LEU A 13 22.47 -7.99 0.97
N GLU A 14 22.65 -8.00 2.30
CA GLU A 14 21.55 -8.07 3.26
C GLU A 14 20.60 -6.88 3.14
N GLU A 15 21.12 -5.66 3.00
CA GLU A 15 20.28 -4.47 2.78
C GLU A 15 19.56 -4.50 1.42
N PHE A 16 20.18 -5.05 0.36
CA PHE A 16 19.47 -5.28 -0.91
C PHE A 16 18.37 -6.33 -0.81
N GLN A 17 18.55 -7.36 0.01
CA GLN A 17 17.49 -8.34 0.31
C GLN A 17 16.34 -7.66 1.06
N ARG A 18 16.64 -6.87 2.09
CA ARG A 18 15.65 -6.08 2.83
C ARG A 18 14.90 -5.11 1.92
N PHE A 19 15.58 -4.46 0.97
CA PHE A 19 14.96 -3.61 -0.05
C PHE A 19 13.94 -4.37 -0.89
N ASN A 20 14.31 -5.54 -1.42
CA ASN A 20 13.41 -6.37 -2.21
C ASN A 20 12.21 -6.85 -1.40
N GLU A 21 12.42 -7.27 -0.14
CA GLU A 21 11.35 -7.70 0.75
C GLU A 21 10.33 -6.58 1.02
N VAL A 22 10.78 -5.35 1.24
CA VAL A 22 9.90 -4.18 1.41
C VAL A 22 9.06 -3.95 0.15
N LEU A 23 9.65 -4.00 -1.04
CA LEU A 23 8.92 -3.83 -2.31
C LEU A 23 7.93 -4.97 -2.57
N GLU A 24 8.34 -6.22 -2.37
CA GLU A 24 7.46 -7.38 -2.50
C GLU A 24 6.30 -7.34 -1.50
N GLY A 25 6.57 -6.92 -0.27
CA GLY A 25 5.56 -6.71 0.77
C GLY A 25 4.50 -5.70 0.34
N GLN A 26 4.90 -4.57 -0.24
CA GLN A 26 3.98 -3.57 -0.76
C GLN A 26 3.13 -4.09 -1.93
N MET A 27 3.74 -4.78 -2.89
CA MET A 27 3.02 -5.35 -4.03
C MET A 27 1.95 -6.37 -3.58
N ARG A 28 2.27 -7.22 -2.60
CA ARG A 28 1.32 -8.20 -2.06
C ARG A 28 0.18 -7.54 -1.28
N ARG A 29 0.50 -6.53 -0.46
CA ARG A 29 -0.49 -5.82 0.36
C ARG A 29 -1.51 -5.10 -0.53
N LYS A 30 -1.05 -4.35 -1.53
CA LYS A 30 -1.93 -3.70 -2.51
C LYS A 30 -2.90 -4.69 -3.20
N SER A 31 -2.44 -5.90 -3.50
CA SER A 31 -3.27 -6.93 -4.15
C SER A 31 -4.28 -7.60 -3.22
N THR A 32 -4.12 -7.50 -1.90
CA THR A 32 -4.94 -8.24 -0.92
C THR A 32 -5.92 -7.36 -0.16
N ASP A 33 -5.69 -6.04 -0.15
CA ASP A 33 -6.55 -5.10 0.56
C ASP A 33 -7.93 -5.00 -0.10
N SER A 34 -8.96 -4.92 0.75
CA SER A 34 -10.34 -4.67 0.38
C SER A 34 -10.97 -3.64 1.30
N PHE A 35 -11.81 -2.77 0.75
CA PHE A 35 -12.43 -1.65 1.42
C PHE A 35 -13.94 -1.74 1.27
N THR A 36 -14.64 -1.78 2.40
CA THR A 36 -16.09 -1.94 2.45
C THR A 36 -16.72 -0.69 3.05
N ALA A 37 -17.68 -0.09 2.35
CA ALA A 37 -18.38 1.09 2.85
C ALA A 37 -19.86 1.04 2.50
N THR A 38 -20.66 1.79 3.27
CA THR A 38 -22.10 1.91 3.07
C THR A 38 -22.52 3.33 2.73
N ASP A 39 -23.67 3.48 2.06
CA ASP A 39 -24.36 4.78 2.02
C ASP A 39 -24.81 5.22 3.43
N GLU A 40 -25.27 6.47 3.55
CA GLU A 40 -25.72 7.10 4.79
C GLU A 40 -26.88 6.36 5.45
N ASP A 41 -27.81 5.82 4.68
CA ASP A 41 -28.97 5.09 5.19
C ASP A 41 -28.66 3.62 5.46
N GLN A 42 -27.43 3.16 5.17
CA GLN A 42 -26.99 1.77 5.32
C GLN A 42 -27.82 0.77 4.50
N THR A 43 -28.30 1.21 3.34
CA THR A 43 -29.15 0.46 2.41
C THR A 43 -28.37 -0.17 1.25
N VAL A 44 -27.14 0.29 1.01
CA VAL A 44 -26.19 -0.19 0.02
C VAL A 44 -24.84 -0.34 0.70
N GLU A 45 -24.25 -1.51 0.56
CA GLU A 45 -22.87 -1.80 0.95
C GLU A 45 -22.08 -2.19 -0.30
N VAL A 46 -20.89 -1.63 -0.46
CA VAL A 46 -19.98 -1.96 -1.57
C VAL A 46 -18.63 -2.34 -1.04
N THR A 47 -17.98 -3.31 -1.70
CA THR A 47 -16.60 -3.68 -1.42
C THR A 47 -15.75 -3.53 -2.67
N ILE A 48 -14.68 -2.73 -2.57
CA ILE A 48 -13.67 -2.59 -3.62
C ILE A 48 -12.35 -3.22 -3.19
N ASN A 49 -11.57 -3.74 -4.14
CA ASN A 49 -10.20 -4.20 -3.86
C ASN A 49 -9.16 -3.07 -4.01
N GLY A 50 -7.90 -3.35 -3.68
CA GLY A 50 -6.79 -2.40 -3.82
C GLY A 50 -6.45 -1.97 -5.26
N ASP A 51 -7.05 -2.60 -6.28
CA ASP A 51 -7.00 -2.17 -7.68
C ASP A 51 -8.19 -1.29 -8.08
N SER A 52 -8.97 -0.82 -7.11
CA SER A 52 -10.20 -0.03 -7.30
C SER A 52 -11.29 -0.77 -8.11
N CYS A 53 -11.26 -2.10 -8.12
CA CYS A 53 -12.30 -2.92 -8.72
C CYS A 53 -13.38 -3.23 -7.69
N LEU A 54 -14.65 -3.04 -8.07
CA LEU A 54 -15.79 -3.52 -7.29
C LEU A 54 -15.80 -5.05 -7.29
N ILE A 55 -15.71 -5.65 -6.11
CA ILE A 55 -15.69 -7.11 -5.92
C ILE A 55 -16.95 -7.64 -5.24
N ASP A 56 -17.68 -6.78 -4.52
CA ASP A 56 -18.97 -7.13 -3.92
C ASP A 56 -19.89 -5.91 -3.81
N MET A 57 -21.20 -6.15 -3.85
CA MET A 57 -22.24 -5.14 -3.67
C MET A 57 -23.50 -5.77 -3.09
N HIS A 58 -23.94 -5.25 -1.95
CA HIS A 58 -25.21 -5.59 -1.33
C HIS A 58 -26.18 -4.41 -1.43
N ILE A 59 -27.43 -4.71 -1.81
CA ILE A 59 -28.52 -3.73 -1.84
C ILE A 59 -29.65 -4.28 -0.98
N GLU A 60 -30.08 -3.50 0.01
CA GLU A 60 -31.13 -3.88 0.93
C GLU A 60 -32.46 -4.13 0.20
N ALA A 61 -33.19 -5.13 0.69
CA ALA A 61 -34.50 -5.49 0.17
C ALA A 61 -35.47 -4.31 0.25
N GLY A 62 -35.92 -3.83 -0.90
CA GLY A 62 -36.90 -2.75 -1.01
C GLY A 62 -36.32 -1.44 -1.54
N LEU A 63 -35.00 -1.24 -1.51
CA LEU A 63 -34.37 -0.04 -2.06
C LEU A 63 -34.69 0.13 -3.55
N LEU A 64 -34.70 -0.98 -4.30
CA LEU A 64 -35.03 -0.98 -5.74
C LEU A 64 -36.44 -0.46 -6.05
N ARG A 65 -37.34 -0.39 -5.07
CA ARG A 65 -38.70 0.16 -5.23
C ARG A 65 -38.73 1.68 -5.17
N LEU A 66 -37.65 2.31 -4.69
CA LEU A 66 -37.54 3.77 -4.59
C LEU A 66 -37.17 4.44 -5.93
N GLY A 67 -36.98 3.66 -6.99
CA GLY A 67 -36.66 4.14 -8.33
C GLY A 67 -35.15 4.23 -8.59
N ALA A 68 -34.80 4.30 -9.87
CA ALA A 68 -33.42 4.22 -10.33
C ALA A 68 -32.55 5.37 -9.82
N GLU A 69 -33.10 6.60 -9.76
CA GLU A 69 -32.36 7.79 -9.31
C GLU A 69 -31.90 7.65 -7.85
N THR A 70 -32.79 7.23 -6.96
CA THR A 70 -32.46 6.99 -5.55
C THR A 70 -31.42 5.88 -5.40
N VAL A 71 -31.59 4.78 -6.13
CA VAL A 71 -30.66 3.63 -6.10
C VAL A 71 -29.27 4.04 -6.59
N GLU A 72 -29.20 4.78 -7.71
CA GLU A 72 -27.95 5.28 -8.27
C GLU A 72 -27.23 6.19 -7.28
N GLN A 73 -27.96 7.14 -6.66
CA GLN A 73 -27.39 8.04 -5.67
C GLN A 73 -26.76 7.26 -4.51
N ARG A 74 -27.47 6.27 -3.97
CA ARG A 74 -27.01 5.46 -2.83
C ARG A 74 -25.81 4.59 -3.17
N ILE A 75 -25.80 3.98 -4.37
CA ILE A 75 -24.65 3.23 -4.88
C ILE A 75 -23.44 4.15 -5.03
N ASN A 76 -23.60 5.32 -5.64
CA ASN A 76 -22.51 6.27 -5.84
C ASN A 76 -21.95 6.76 -4.50
N GLU A 77 -22.81 7.00 -3.52
CA GLU A 77 -22.40 7.41 -2.18
C GLU A 77 -21.54 6.36 -1.48
N ALA A 78 -21.99 5.09 -1.49
CA ALA A 78 -21.23 3.97 -0.94
C ALA A 78 -19.87 3.79 -1.65
N LEU A 79 -19.85 3.90 -2.98
CA LEU A 79 -18.63 3.81 -3.79
C LEU A 79 -17.63 4.93 -3.48
N LEU A 80 -18.11 6.16 -3.32
CA LEU A 80 -17.26 7.30 -2.97
C LEU A 80 -16.63 7.13 -1.58
N LYS A 81 -17.39 6.61 -0.62
CA LYS A 81 -16.88 6.31 0.72
C LYS A 81 -15.83 5.20 0.69
N ALA A 82 -16.08 4.10 -0.02
CA ALA A 82 -15.10 3.02 -0.16
C ALA A 82 -13.81 3.50 -0.84
N GLN A 83 -13.92 4.38 -1.85
CA GLN A 83 -12.75 5.01 -2.49
C GLN A 83 -11.99 5.94 -1.55
N ALA A 84 -12.69 6.72 -0.72
CA ALA A 84 -12.06 7.59 0.26
C ALA A 84 -11.25 6.80 1.30
N GLU A 85 -11.79 5.69 1.78
CA GLU A 85 -11.08 4.77 2.67
C GLU A 85 -9.85 4.14 2.00
N ALA A 86 -10.00 3.69 0.75
CA ALA A 86 -8.89 3.16 -0.03
C ALA A 86 -7.78 4.20 -0.21
N ALA A 87 -8.12 5.44 -0.58
CA ALA A 87 -7.18 6.53 -0.77
C ALA A 87 -6.41 6.87 0.52
N ALA A 88 -7.11 6.96 1.65
CA ALA A 88 -6.48 7.21 2.95
C ALA A 88 -5.51 6.09 3.34
N ASN A 89 -5.88 4.83 3.07
CA ASN A 89 -4.98 3.70 3.34
C ASN A 89 -3.76 3.71 2.41
N PHE A 90 -3.93 4.05 1.13
CA PHE A 90 -2.79 4.16 0.20
C PHE A 90 -1.82 5.27 0.57
N GLU A 91 -2.31 6.40 1.07
CA GLU A 91 -1.44 7.50 1.54
C GLU A 91 -0.55 7.04 2.70
N VAL A 92 -1.15 6.41 3.72
CA VAL A 92 -0.42 5.85 4.87
C VAL A 92 0.57 4.76 4.42
N GLN A 93 0.16 3.88 3.51
CA GLN A 93 1.04 2.82 2.99
C GLN A 93 2.23 3.39 2.21
N TYR A 94 2.01 4.45 1.43
CA TYR A 94 3.05 5.10 0.66
C TYR A 94 4.07 5.80 1.58
N GLU A 95 3.61 6.50 2.62
CA GLU A 95 4.50 7.10 3.62
C GLU A 95 5.36 6.03 4.30
N GLN A 96 4.74 4.93 4.77
CA GLN A 96 5.47 3.81 5.39
C GLN A 96 6.50 3.18 4.45
N LEU A 97 6.17 3.08 3.15
CA LEU A 97 7.10 2.58 2.14
C LEU A 97 8.29 3.52 1.97
N VAL A 98 8.04 4.81 1.80
CA VAL A 98 9.11 5.82 1.62
C VAL A 98 10.03 5.84 2.84
N ASP A 99 9.49 5.81 4.05
CA ASP A 99 10.26 5.77 5.28
C ASP A 99 11.15 4.51 5.35
N SER A 100 10.57 3.34 5.09
CA SER A 100 11.30 2.06 5.09
C SER A 100 12.43 2.04 4.06
N LEU A 101 12.20 2.58 2.86
CA LEU A 101 13.23 2.70 1.83
C LEU A 101 14.29 3.72 2.21
N GLY A 102 13.91 4.83 2.85
CA GLY A 102 14.84 5.85 3.35
C GLY A 102 15.81 5.30 4.39
N GLU A 103 15.34 4.45 5.31
CA GLU A 103 16.21 3.75 6.27
C GLU A 103 17.22 2.85 5.57
N ILE A 104 16.78 2.06 4.58
CA ILE A 104 17.64 1.12 3.85
C ILE A 104 18.70 1.88 3.04
N VAL A 105 18.32 2.95 2.35
CA VAL A 105 19.27 3.81 1.61
C VAL A 105 20.30 4.43 2.55
N THR A 106 19.86 4.89 3.73
CA THR A 106 20.77 5.44 4.75
C THR A 106 21.75 4.37 5.28
N SER A 107 21.26 3.15 5.53
CA SER A 107 22.10 2.01 5.93
C SER A 107 23.13 1.66 4.86
N LEU A 108 22.70 1.55 3.59
CA LEU A 108 23.58 1.31 2.44
C LEU A 108 24.65 2.40 2.29
N GLN A 109 24.29 3.67 2.43
CA GLN A 109 25.25 4.78 2.39
C GLN A 109 26.29 4.69 3.51
N SER A 110 25.91 4.22 4.70
CA SER A 110 26.87 3.98 5.80
C SER A 110 27.83 2.82 5.49
N ILE A 111 27.30 1.73 4.93
CA ILE A 111 28.09 0.54 4.57
C ILE A 111 29.07 0.83 3.43
N VAL A 112 28.65 1.58 2.40
CA VAL A 112 29.47 1.88 1.22
C VAL A 112 30.35 3.12 1.42
N GLY A 113 29.85 4.14 2.13
CA GLY A 113 30.56 5.41 2.37
C GLY A 113 31.71 5.32 3.37
N THR A 114 31.84 4.22 4.12
CA THR A 114 32.99 3.96 5.00
C THR A 114 34.24 3.46 4.25
N GLY A 115 34.18 3.33 2.92
CA GLY A 115 35.28 2.88 2.07
C GLY A 115 36.31 3.95 1.64
N GLU A 116 36.03 5.25 1.78
CA GLU A 116 36.94 6.32 1.32
C GLU A 116 37.22 7.39 2.40
N ALA A 117 38.22 7.16 3.25
CA ALA A 117 38.91 8.25 3.95
C ALA A 117 40.33 7.87 4.41
N LYS A 118 41.34 8.06 3.55
CA LYS A 118 42.67 8.56 3.98
C LYS A 118 43.49 9.13 2.82
N PRO A 119 43.65 10.45 2.68
CA PRO A 119 44.78 11.02 1.94
C PRO A 119 46.02 11.06 2.85
N ARG A 120 47.17 10.61 2.32
CA ARG A 120 48.51 10.83 2.89
C ARG A 120 49.05 12.18 2.44
#